data_AF-A0A6C0JIG6-F1
#
_entry.id   AF-A0A6C0JIG6-F1
#
_cell.length_a   1.000
_cell.length_b   1.000
_cell.length_c   1.000
_cell.angle_alpha   90.00
_cell.angle_beta   90.00
_cell.angle_gamma   90.00
#
_symmetry.space_group_name_H-M   'P 1'
#
loop_
_entity.id
_entity.type
_entity.pdbx_description
1 polymer ?
#
loop_
_entity_poly.entity_id
_entity_poly.type
_entity_poly.pdbx_seq_one_letter_code
_entity_poly.pdbx_strand_id
1 'polypeptide(L)'
;MSGGLFPGYPFTLNIKCIIFSVIIMVIYTFRPPVLSLIPSLSIYFIIFVVSYVALAWYDYYYACSQLPLQKSSTGLTDYLKPKVYEPEKQVGHMFSEKEINKNNKTIYALHLLVIVPIILYIGIKNKKTPKEAFYLLIVLAAFTAVYHGFRLLSVIHI
;
A
#
# COMPACT_ATOMS: atom_id res chain seq x y z
N MET A 1 4.10 5.11 -13.89
CA MET A 1 3.69 4.74 -15.27
C MET A 1 3.75 3.22 -15.34
N SER A 2 2.65 2.56 -15.68
CA SER A 2 2.43 1.11 -15.51
C SER A 2 3.28 0.18 -16.41
N GLY A 3 4.41 0.65 -16.92
CA GLY A 3 5.38 -0.16 -17.67
C GLY A 3 4.85 -0.77 -18.97
N GLY A 4 3.78 -0.20 -19.54
CA GLY A 4 3.21 -0.68 -20.79
C GLY A 4 2.54 -2.06 -20.73
N LEU A 5 2.19 -2.53 -19.54
CA LEU A 5 1.47 -3.79 -19.36
C LEU A 5 -0.03 -3.67 -19.71
N PHE A 6 -0.55 -2.44 -19.78
CA PHE A 6 -1.98 -2.14 -19.97
C PHE A 6 -2.22 -1.32 -21.25
N PRO A 7 -3.44 -1.32 -21.80
CA PRO A 7 -3.75 -0.67 -23.07
C PRO A 7 -3.37 0.82 -23.07
N GLY A 8 -2.74 1.29 -24.16
CA GLY A 8 -2.41 2.70 -24.37
C GLY A 8 -0.98 3.12 -23.99
N TYR A 9 -0.09 2.19 -23.61
CA TYR A 9 1.31 2.47 -23.27
C TYR A 9 2.26 1.45 -23.90
N PRO A 10 3.44 1.85 -24.41
CA PRO A 10 4.44 0.91 -24.94
C PRO A 10 5.09 0.10 -23.82
N PHE A 11 5.29 -1.20 -24.05
CA PHE A 11 5.95 -2.10 -23.09
C PHE A 11 7.35 -1.59 -22.76
N THR A 12 7.54 -1.19 -21.50
CA THR A 12 8.80 -0.65 -20.98
C THR A 12 9.02 -1.20 -19.57
N LEU A 13 10.18 -1.78 -19.32
CA LEU A 13 10.51 -2.28 -17.98
C LEU A 13 10.62 -1.09 -17.02
N ASN A 14 9.69 -1.00 -16.07
CA ASN A 14 9.67 0.08 -15.09
C ASN A 14 10.56 -0.28 -13.89
N ILE A 15 11.62 0.50 -13.69
CA ILE A 15 12.57 0.33 -12.59
C ILE A 15 11.92 0.35 -11.20
N LYS A 16 10.84 1.13 -11.00
CA LYS A 16 10.13 1.18 -9.71
C LYS A 16 9.48 -0.15 -9.37
N CYS A 17 8.88 -0.81 -10.36
CA CYS A 17 8.28 -2.14 -10.19
C CYS A 17 9.35 -3.20 -9.91
N ILE A 18 10.50 -3.12 -10.59
CA ILE A 18 11.63 -4.03 -10.34
C ILE A 18 12.16 -3.86 -8.90
N ILE A 19 12.44 -2.63 -8.47
CA ILE A 19 12.93 -2.34 -7.11
C ILE A 19 11.93 -2.86 -6.07
N PHE A 20 10.64 -2.59 -6.25
CA PHE A 20 9.59 -3.09 -5.36
C PHE A 20 9.57 -4.62 -5.27
N SER A 21 9.57 -5.32 -6.41
CA SER A 21 9.61 -6.78 -6.44
C SER A 21 10.84 -7.36 -5.73
N VAL A 22 12.02 -6.75 -5.91
CA VAL A 22 13.24 -7.17 -5.23
C VAL A 22 13.12 -6.96 -3.71
N ILE A 23 12.54 -5.84 -3.25
CA ILE A 23 12.30 -5.61 -1.82
C ILE A 23 11.40 -6.71 -1.24
N ILE A 24 10.31 -7.09 -1.93
CA ILE A 24 9.43 -8.17 -1.45
C ILE A 24 10.17 -9.52 -1.41
N MET A 25 11.02 -9.81 -2.39
CA MET A 25 11.88 -11.00 -2.36
C MET A 25 12.81 -11.01 -1.15
N VAL A 26 13.47 -9.88 -0.85
CA VAL A 26 14.35 -9.76 0.33
C VAL A 26 13.55 -9.94 1.62
N ILE A 27 12.35 -9.38 1.71
CA ILE A 27 11.45 -9.58 2.86
C ILE A 27 11.12 -11.07 3.05
N TYR A 28 10.81 -11.78 1.96
CA TYR A 28 10.56 -13.22 2.00
C TYR A 28 11.78 -14.02 2.48
N THR A 29 13.00 -13.59 2.12
CA THR A 29 14.26 -14.24 2.55
C THR A 29 14.51 -14.17 4.06
N PHE A 30 13.82 -13.32 4.84
CA PHE A 30 13.99 -13.33 6.30
C PHE A 30 13.43 -14.59 6.98
N ARG A 31 12.39 -15.23 6.42
CA ARG A 31 11.76 -16.44 6.96
C ARG A 31 11.25 -17.37 5.84
N PRO A 32 12.12 -17.87 4.94
CA PRO A 32 11.69 -18.77 3.88
C PRO A 32 11.38 -20.16 4.46
N PRO A 33 10.41 -20.89 3.89
CA PRO A 33 10.20 -22.30 4.23
C PRO A 33 11.39 -23.15 3.78
N VAL A 34 11.65 -24.25 4.48
CA VAL A 34 12.63 -25.25 4.05
C VAL A 34 12.07 -26.05 2.86
N LEU A 35 12.55 -25.73 1.66
CA LEU A 35 12.11 -26.31 0.40
C LEU A 35 13.33 -26.75 -0.42
N SER A 36 13.12 -27.66 -1.37
CA SER A 36 14.15 -28.01 -2.36
C SER A 36 14.42 -26.84 -3.31
N LEU A 37 15.53 -26.89 -4.04
CA LEU A 37 16.01 -25.80 -4.88
C LEU A 37 14.97 -25.34 -5.92
N ILE A 38 14.36 -26.29 -6.63
CA ILE A 38 13.43 -25.97 -7.73
C ILE A 38 12.15 -25.27 -7.21
N PRO A 39 11.43 -25.78 -6.19
CA PRO A 39 10.32 -25.06 -5.58
C PRO A 39 10.71 -23.69 -5.02
N SER A 40 11.88 -23.57 -4.40
CA SER A 40 12.36 -22.29 -3.87
C SER A 40 12.51 -21.25 -4.97
N LEU A 41 13.20 -21.58 -6.07
CA LEU A 41 13.36 -20.70 -7.23
C LEU A 41 12.01 -20.33 -7.87
N SER A 42 11.09 -21.30 -7.98
CA SER A 42 9.75 -21.04 -8.50
C SER A 42 8.98 -20.03 -7.65
N ILE A 43 9.08 -20.12 -6.31
CA ILE A 43 8.42 -19.16 -5.42
C ILE A 43 9.03 -17.77 -5.59
N TYR A 44 10.36 -17.64 -5.65
CA TYR A 44 11.01 -16.35 -5.90
C TYR A 44 10.56 -15.72 -7.23
N PHE A 45 10.47 -16.52 -8.31
CA PHE A 45 9.98 -16.07 -9.60
C PHE A 45 8.51 -15.59 -9.53
N ILE A 46 7.65 -16.38 -8.88
CA ILE A 46 6.24 -16.02 -8.69
C ILE A 46 6.11 -14.73 -7.88
N ILE A 47 6.84 -14.60 -6.77
CA ILE A 47 6.85 -13.39 -5.93
C ILE A 47 7.26 -12.18 -6.77
N PHE A 48 8.31 -12.31 -7.58
CA PHE A 48 8.79 -11.23 -8.43
C PHE A 48 7.72 -10.78 -9.44
N VAL A 49 7.13 -11.73 -10.18
CA VAL A 49 6.11 -11.45 -11.20
C VAL A 49 4.85 -10.87 -10.58
N VAL A 50 4.32 -11.48 -9.52
CA VAL A 50 3.10 -11.01 -8.85
C VAL A 50 3.31 -9.61 -8.27
N SER A 51 4.44 -9.36 -7.59
CA SER A 51 4.74 -8.03 -7.03
C SER A 51 4.91 -6.97 -8.12
N TYR A 52 5.52 -7.33 -9.26
CA TYR A 52 5.71 -6.43 -10.39
C TYR A 52 4.36 -6.04 -11.00
N VAL A 53 3.53 -7.04 -11.29
CA VAL A 53 2.20 -6.85 -11.87
C VAL A 53 1.30 -6.10 -10.90
N ALA A 54 1.37 -6.40 -9.60
CA ALA A 54 0.61 -5.68 -8.59
C ALA A 54 0.96 -4.18 -8.55
N LEU A 55 2.25 -3.83 -8.58
CA LEU A 55 2.65 -2.41 -8.61
C LEU A 55 2.30 -1.75 -9.95
N ALA A 56 2.47 -2.46 -11.08
CA ALA A 56 2.08 -1.95 -12.38
C ALA A 56 0.56 -1.72 -12.48
N TRP A 57 -0.24 -2.62 -11.89
CA TRP A 57 -1.69 -2.49 -11.82
C TRP A 57 -2.11 -1.35 -10.91
N TYR A 58 -1.44 -1.19 -9.77
CA TYR A 58 -1.58 -0.01 -8.93
C TYR A 58 -1.30 1.25 -9.75
N ASP A 59 -0.13 1.37 -10.38
CA ASP A 59 0.22 2.52 -11.22
C ASP A 59 -0.78 2.78 -12.36
N TYR A 60 -1.37 1.73 -12.95
CA TYR A 60 -2.36 1.85 -14.02
C TYR A 60 -3.72 2.31 -13.49
N TYR A 61 -4.23 1.68 -12.44
CA TYR A 61 -5.52 2.02 -11.85
C TYR A 61 -5.50 3.44 -11.24
N TYR A 62 -4.32 3.86 -10.78
CA TYR A 62 -4.04 5.16 -10.20
C TYR A 62 -3.52 6.18 -11.25
N ALA A 63 -3.15 5.73 -12.46
CA ALA A 63 -2.94 6.50 -13.69
C ALA A 63 -2.17 7.84 -13.60
N CYS A 64 -1.27 8.07 -12.63
CA CYS A 64 -0.60 9.37 -12.36
C CYS A 64 -1.54 10.61 -12.32
N SER A 65 -2.85 10.40 -12.35
CA SER A 65 -3.93 11.38 -12.34
C SER A 65 -4.66 11.37 -11.00
N GLN A 66 -4.25 10.48 -10.09
CA GLN A 66 -4.75 10.47 -8.73
C GLN A 66 -4.31 11.72 -8.00
N LEU A 67 -5.33 12.47 -7.57
CA LEU A 67 -5.46 13.05 -6.24
C LEU A 67 -4.09 13.32 -5.62
N PRO A 68 -3.48 14.45 -5.97
CA PRO A 68 -2.16 14.72 -5.47
C PRO A 68 -2.29 14.79 -3.94
N LEU A 69 -1.48 13.97 -3.25
CA LEU A 69 -1.62 13.74 -1.80
C LEU A 69 -1.73 15.09 -1.09
N GLN A 70 -2.75 15.21 -0.24
CA GLN A 70 -2.97 16.43 0.53
C GLN A 70 -1.69 16.73 1.29
N LYS A 71 -1.13 17.90 1.02
CA LYS A 71 0.10 18.30 1.64
C LYS A 71 -0.25 19.15 2.84
N SER A 72 -0.19 18.55 4.02
CA SER A 72 -0.15 19.35 5.25
C SER A 72 1.14 20.15 5.27
N SER A 73 1.03 21.47 5.45
CA SER A 73 2.15 22.40 5.62
C SER A 73 2.79 22.32 7.01
N THR A 74 2.20 21.52 7.91
CA THR A 74 2.61 21.42 9.31
C THR A 74 2.98 19.97 9.61
N GLY A 75 4.26 19.62 9.49
CA GLY A 75 4.72 18.28 9.87
C GLY A 75 6.23 18.07 9.69
N LEU A 76 6.78 17.18 10.52
CA LEU A 76 8.21 16.80 10.49
C LEU A 76 8.68 16.31 9.11
N THR A 77 7.78 15.66 8.36
CA THR A 77 8.10 15.08 7.05
C THR A 77 8.05 16.07 5.90
N ASP A 78 7.77 17.36 6.15
CA ASP A 78 7.65 18.35 5.08
C ASP A 78 8.95 18.53 4.28
N TYR A 79 10.10 18.45 4.97
CA TYR A 79 11.42 18.58 4.34
C TYR A 79 11.77 17.41 3.40
N LEU A 80 11.24 16.22 3.66
CA LEU A 80 11.48 15.03 2.83
C LEU A 80 10.49 14.93 1.66
N LYS A 81 9.37 15.67 1.74
CA LYS A 81 8.33 15.61 0.70
C LYS A 81 8.78 16.39 -0.53
N PRO A 82 8.56 15.86 -1.75
CA PRO A 82 8.81 16.60 -2.98
C PRO A 82 7.93 17.86 -3.06
N LYS A 83 8.32 18.81 -3.91
CA LYS A 83 7.55 20.02 -4.16
C LYS A 83 6.15 19.67 -4.69
N VAL A 84 5.18 20.52 -4.33
CA VAL A 84 3.78 20.43 -4.77
C VAL A 84 3.72 20.57 -6.30
N TYR A 85 3.04 19.65 -6.97
CA TYR A 85 2.91 19.63 -8.43
C TYR A 85 1.59 20.28 -8.89
N GLU A 86 0.50 20.13 -8.11
CA GLU A 86 -0.80 20.76 -8.36
C GLU A 86 -1.32 21.45 -7.07
N PRO A 87 -0.96 22.72 -6.80
CA PRO A 87 -1.24 23.38 -5.53
C PRO A 87 -2.72 23.52 -5.21
N GLU A 88 -3.57 23.80 -6.20
CA GLU A 88 -5.01 23.97 -6.01
C GLU A 88 -5.67 22.71 -5.42
N LYS A 89 -5.29 21.52 -5.90
CA LYS A 89 -5.82 20.25 -5.39
C LYS A 89 -5.12 19.77 -4.11
N GLN A 90 -3.81 20.00 -3.98
CA GLN A 90 -3.01 19.49 -2.85
C GLN A 90 -3.17 20.29 -1.56
N VAL A 91 -3.37 21.61 -1.68
CA VAL A 91 -3.50 22.53 -0.54
C VAL A 91 -4.96 22.90 -0.30
N GLY A 92 -5.76 23.06 -1.36
CA GLY A 92 -7.17 23.43 -1.28
C GLY A 92 -8.10 22.31 -0.82
N HIS A 93 -7.60 21.08 -0.63
CA HIS A 93 -8.39 19.91 -0.22
C HIS A 93 -9.60 19.61 -1.15
N MET A 94 -9.55 20.05 -2.42
CA MET A 94 -10.69 20.00 -3.33
C MET A 94 -10.74 18.69 -4.13
N PHE A 95 -11.30 17.64 -3.52
CA PHE A 95 -11.55 16.37 -4.19
C PHE A 95 -12.94 16.32 -4.84
N SER A 96 -13.04 15.78 -6.05
CA SER A 96 -14.31 15.50 -6.71
C SER A 96 -15.05 14.36 -6.03
N GLU A 97 -16.39 14.35 -6.06
CA GLU A 97 -17.18 13.22 -5.52
C GLU A 97 -16.80 11.87 -6.15
N LYS A 98 -16.50 11.85 -7.45
CA LYS A 98 -16.05 10.63 -8.15
C LYS A 98 -14.76 10.09 -7.55
N GLU A 99 -13.88 10.99 -7.14
CA GLU A 99 -12.59 10.66 -6.53
C GLU A 99 -12.76 10.16 -5.09
N ILE A 100 -13.58 10.83 -4.28
CA ILE A 100 -13.93 10.40 -2.93
C ILE A 100 -14.56 9.00 -2.96
N ASN A 101 -15.52 8.80 -3.86
CA ASN A 101 -16.19 7.51 -4.02
C ASN A 101 -15.21 6.40 -4.44
N LYS A 102 -14.22 6.70 -5.30
CA LYS A 102 -13.17 5.76 -5.67
C LYS A 102 -12.29 5.40 -4.47
N ASN A 103 -11.86 6.40 -3.69
CA ASN A 103 -11.05 6.18 -2.49
C ASN A 103 -11.80 5.33 -1.45
N ASN A 104 -13.07 5.65 -1.18
CA ASN A 104 -13.90 4.89 -0.25
C ASN A 104 -14.07 3.43 -0.69
N LYS A 105 -14.30 3.18 -1.99
CA LYS A 105 -14.33 1.81 -2.54
C LYS A 105 -13.03 1.06 -2.29
N THR A 106 -11.87 1.70 -2.49
CA THR A 106 -10.57 1.10 -2.18
C THR A 106 -10.44 0.77 -0.70
N ILE A 107 -10.81 1.71 0.20
CA ILE A 107 -10.75 1.49 1.65
C ILE A 107 -11.63 0.32 2.05
N TYR A 108 -12.87 0.25 1.56
CA TYR A 108 -13.77 -0.87 1.84
C TYR A 108 -13.25 -2.20 1.32
N ALA A 109 -12.69 -2.22 0.11
CA ALA A 109 -12.07 -3.43 -0.45
C ALA A 109 -10.88 -3.90 0.41
N LEU A 110 -10.01 -2.99 0.86
CA LEU A 110 -8.89 -3.31 1.75
C LEU A 110 -9.39 -3.93 3.08
N HIS A 111 -10.42 -3.33 3.69
CA HIS A 111 -10.96 -3.84 4.93
C HIS A 111 -11.57 -5.24 4.75
N LEU A 112 -12.38 -5.44 3.71
CA LEU A 112 -13.06 -6.70 3.46
C LEU A 112 -12.10 -7.82 3.05
N LEU A 113 -11.13 -7.53 2.19
CA LEU A 113 -10.27 -8.56 1.59
C LEU A 113 -8.99 -8.82 2.37
N VAL A 114 -8.55 -7.90 3.23
CA VAL A 114 -7.28 -8.01 3.96
C VAL A 114 -7.49 -7.97 5.46
N ILE A 115 -8.09 -6.91 5.99
CA ILE A 115 -8.20 -6.71 7.44
C ILE A 115 -9.12 -7.74 8.10
N VAL A 116 -10.31 -7.97 7.53
CA VAL A 116 -11.28 -8.93 8.05
C VAL A 116 -10.74 -10.37 8.07
N PRO A 117 -10.14 -10.91 6.98
CA PRO A 117 -9.54 -12.24 7.00
C PRO A 117 -8.43 -12.41 8.04
N ILE A 118 -7.58 -11.40 8.24
CA ILE A 118 -6.52 -11.44 9.25
C ILE A 118 -7.12 -11.54 10.65
N ILE A 119 -8.11 -10.72 10.98
CA ILE A 119 -8.76 -10.73 12.29
C ILE A 119 -9.50 -12.05 12.51
N LEU A 120 -10.23 -12.54 11.50
CA LEU A 120 -10.91 -13.85 11.55
C LEU A 120 -9.92 -14.98 11.76
N TYR A 121 -8.79 -14.98 11.07
CA TYR A 121 -7.74 -15.99 11.25
C TYR A 121 -7.22 -16.02 12.69
N ILE A 122 -6.92 -14.86 13.27
CA ILE A 122 -6.48 -14.74 14.67
C ILE A 122 -7.58 -15.24 15.63
N GLY A 123 -8.84 -14.85 15.40
CA GLY A 123 -9.98 -15.27 16.21
C GLY A 123 -10.20 -16.79 16.20
N ILE A 124 -10.13 -17.41 15.02
CA ILE A 124 -10.32 -18.86 14.84
C ILE A 124 -9.15 -19.67 15.42
N LYS A 125 -7.90 -19.22 15.21
CA LYS A 125 -6.70 -19.94 15.68
C LYS A 125 -6.39 -19.69 17.16
N ASN A 126 -6.83 -18.56 17.71
CA ASN A 126 -6.71 -18.20 19.12
C ASN A 126 -5.27 -18.43 19.64
N LYS A 127 -5.07 -19.31 20.64
CA LYS A 127 -3.75 -19.65 21.20
C LYS A 127 -2.74 -20.26 20.21
N LYS A 128 -3.20 -20.76 19.07
CA LYS A 128 -2.34 -21.34 18.01
C LYS A 128 -1.93 -20.32 16.94
N THR A 129 -2.32 -19.06 17.10
CA THR A 129 -1.99 -18.00 16.16
C THR A 129 -0.48 -17.70 16.21
N PRO A 130 0.21 -17.65 15.06
CA PRO A 130 1.62 -17.25 15.00
C PRO A 130 1.82 -15.84 15.54
N LYS A 131 2.94 -15.61 16.25
CA LYS A 131 3.24 -14.31 16.89
C LYS A 131 3.31 -13.17 15.88
N GLU A 132 3.72 -13.49 14.65
CA GLU A 132 3.82 -12.58 13.52
C GLU A 132 2.48 -11.90 13.19
N ALA A 133 1.36 -12.62 13.31
CA ALA A 133 0.03 -12.04 13.07
C ALA A 133 -0.32 -10.98 14.13
N PHE A 134 0.11 -11.17 15.38
CA PHE A 134 -0.07 -10.18 16.44
C PHE A 134 0.85 -8.97 16.25
N TYR A 135 2.10 -9.16 15.82
CA TYR A 135 3.00 -8.04 15.50
C TYR A 135 2.42 -7.16 14.38
N LEU A 136 1.89 -7.78 13.33
CA LEU A 136 1.21 -7.06 12.26
C LEU A 136 0.02 -6.27 12.80
N LEU A 137 -0.84 -6.91 13.62
CA LEU A 137 -2.00 -6.25 14.21
C LEU A 137 -1.64 -5.07 15.14
N ILE A 138 -0.58 -5.21 15.94
CA ILE A 138 -0.08 -4.13 16.82
C ILE A 138 0.42 -2.94 15.99
N VAL A 139 1.20 -3.20 14.95
CA VAL A 139 1.73 -2.13 14.08
C VAL A 139 0.59 -1.40 13.37
N LEU A 140 -0.37 -2.13 12.79
CA LEU A 140 -1.55 -1.51 12.17
C LEU A 140 -2.35 -0.70 13.20
N ALA A 141 -2.61 -1.25 14.39
CA ALA A 141 -3.34 -0.55 15.44
C ALA A 141 -2.64 0.75 15.85
N ALA A 142 -1.30 0.75 15.99
CA ALA A 142 -0.53 1.94 16.32
C ALA A 142 -0.65 3.03 15.23
N PHE A 143 -0.45 2.67 13.95
CA PHE A 143 -0.57 3.63 12.84
C PHE A 143 -2.00 4.18 12.72
N THR A 144 -3.00 3.32 12.84
CA THR A 144 -4.42 3.70 12.79
C THR A 144 -4.77 4.62 13.96
N ALA A 145 -4.33 4.30 15.19
CA ALA A 145 -4.56 5.13 16.36
C ALA A 145 -3.90 6.51 16.24
N VAL A 146 -2.66 6.58 15.75
CA VAL A 146 -1.95 7.84 15.52
C VAL A 146 -2.68 8.68 14.47
N TYR A 147 -3.03 8.10 13.32
CA TYR A 147 -3.72 8.81 12.24
C TYR A 147 -5.08 9.34 12.69
N HIS A 148 -5.94 8.50 13.25
CA HIS A 148 -7.27 8.91 13.69
C HIS A 148 -7.21 9.80 14.93
N GLY A 149 -6.23 9.61 15.81
CA GLY A 149 -5.98 10.48 16.96
C GLY A 149 -5.62 11.90 16.53
N PHE A 150 -4.67 12.06 15.61
CA PHE A 150 -4.34 13.37 15.05
C PHE A 150 -5.53 14.01 14.32
N ARG A 151 -6.31 13.22 13.55
CA ARG A 151 -7.48 13.75 12.86
C ARG A 151 -8.59 14.17 13.83
N LEU A 152 -8.79 13.42 14.92
CA LEU A 152 -9.74 13.78 15.96
C LEU A 152 -9.33 15.09 16.64
N LEU A 153 -8.06 15.21 17.03
CA LEU A 153 -7.52 16.43 17.61
C LEU A 153 -7.66 17.62 16.66
N SER A 154 -7.40 17.44 15.37
CA SER A 154 -7.53 18.54 14.40
C SER A 154 -8.99 18.96 14.18
N VAL A 155 -9.96 18.07 14.35
CA VAL A 155 -11.39 18.42 14.25
C VAL A 155 -11.90 19.09 15.53
N ILE A 156 -11.33 18.77 16.70
CA ILE A 156 -11.72 19.35 17.98
C ILE A 156 -11.06 20.72 18.22
N HIS A 157 -9.83 20.92 17.74
CA HIS A 157 -9.06 22.16 17.91
C HIS A 157 -9.14 23.15 16.75
N ILE A 158 -10.09 22.94 15.83
CA ILE A 158 -10.55 23.91 14.82
C ILE A 158 -11.96 24.33 15.23
#